data_AF-A0A2S4LTM4-F1
#
_entry.id   AF-A0A2S4LTM4-F1
#
_cell.length_a   1.000
_cell.length_b   1.000
_cell.length_c   1.000
_cell.angle_alpha   90.00
_cell.angle_beta   90.00
_cell.angle_gamma   90.00
#
_symmetry.space_group_name_H-M   'P 1'
#
loop_
_entity.id
_entity.type
_entity.pdbx_description
1 polymer ?
#
loop_
_entity_poly.entity_id
_entity_poly.type
_entity_poly.pdbx_seq_one_letter_code
_entity_poly.pdbx_strand_id
1 'polypeptide(L)'
;MPQATRFRSRRNTTIVSIFCAALIVITFVLAEMKPWSRKPADAGLCQNNPAQWRQTALQNKTGGTAFAIPSGARWDEESRRWVVPFRTRDQQAGDPNQTALIDCTGAVTIPNTRGG
;
A
#
# COMPACT_ATOMS: atom_id res chain seq x y z
N MET A 1 -5.65 64.59 -35.66
CA MET A 1 -5.41 63.13 -35.66
C MET A 1 -4.04 62.87 -35.05
N PRO A 2 -3.75 61.69 -34.46
CA PRO A 2 -4.67 60.60 -34.06
C PRO A 2 -5.44 61.05 -32.78
N GLN A 3 -5.89 60.26 -31.79
CA GLN A 3 -6.07 58.80 -31.62
C GLN A 3 -7.31 58.57 -30.71
N ALA A 4 -7.74 57.32 -30.52
CA ALA A 4 -8.67 56.91 -29.46
C ALA A 4 -8.12 55.65 -28.74
N THR A 5 -7.75 55.78 -27.47
CA THR A 5 -7.19 54.69 -26.66
C THR A 5 -8.29 53.70 -26.23
N ARG A 6 -8.27 52.49 -26.80
CA ARG A 6 -9.32 51.48 -26.64
C ARG A 6 -9.37 50.90 -25.21
N PHE A 7 -10.37 51.32 -24.44
CA PHE A 7 -10.65 50.79 -23.10
C PHE A 7 -11.35 49.40 -23.17
N ARG A 8 -10.59 48.32 -23.45
CA ARG A 8 -11.17 46.94 -23.53
C ARG A 8 -10.35 45.83 -22.86
N SER A 9 -9.38 46.18 -22.01
CA SER A 9 -8.46 45.21 -21.38
C SER A 9 -9.01 44.51 -20.13
N ARG A 10 -9.77 45.22 -19.26
CA ARG A 10 -10.12 44.71 -17.91
C ARG A 10 -10.95 43.42 -17.88
N ARG A 11 -11.84 43.20 -18.86
CA ARG A 11 -12.81 42.08 -18.81
C ARG A 11 -12.16 40.71 -19.01
N ASN A 12 -11.08 40.64 -19.79
CA ASN A 12 -10.36 39.38 -20.02
C ASN A 12 -9.53 38.97 -18.80
N THR A 13 -8.94 39.93 -18.08
CA THR A 13 -8.16 39.67 -16.86
C THR A 13 -9.01 39.00 -15.78
N THR A 14 -10.25 39.46 -15.59
CA THR A 14 -11.18 38.88 -14.60
C THR A 14 -11.52 37.42 -14.94
N ILE A 15 -11.78 37.12 -16.21
CA ILE A 15 -12.08 35.76 -16.67
C ILE A 15 -10.89 34.82 -16.41
N VAL A 16 -9.67 35.24 -16.78
CA VAL A 16 -8.45 34.46 -16.53
C VAL A 16 -8.24 34.21 -15.03
N SER A 17 -8.46 35.22 -14.17
CA SER A 17 -8.33 35.04 -12.71
C SER A 17 -9.34 34.04 -12.13
N ILE A 18 -10.57 33.99 -12.67
CA ILE A 18 -11.59 33.01 -12.26
C ILE A 18 -11.17 31.59 -12.67
N PHE A 19 -10.65 31.40 -13.89
CA PHE A 19 -10.13 30.10 -14.33
C PHE A 19 -8.94 29.63 -13.49
N CYS A 20 -7.99 30.52 -13.14
CA CYS A 20 -6.89 30.18 -12.24
C CYS A 20 -7.38 29.81 -10.83
N ALA A 21 -8.32 30.57 -10.26
CA ALA A 21 -8.91 30.24 -8.95
C ALA A 21 -9.61 28.88 -8.97
N ALA A 22 -10.40 28.59 -10.01
CA ALA A 22 -11.07 27.29 -10.16
C ALA A 22 -10.06 26.13 -10.27
N LEU A 23 -8.97 26.29 -11.04
CA LEU A 23 -7.92 25.27 -11.14
C LEU A 23 -7.20 25.02 -9.82
N ILE A 24 -6.97 26.05 -9.01
CA ILE A 24 -6.38 25.92 -7.66
C ILE A 24 -7.33 25.14 -6.73
N VAL A 25 -8.64 25.45 -6.75
CA VAL A 25 -9.63 24.71 -5.95
C VAL A 25 -9.73 23.25 -6.40
N ILE A 26 -9.75 22.98 -7.72
CA ILE A 26 -9.80 21.61 -8.26
C ILE A 26 -8.55 20.82 -7.87
N THR A 27 -7.36 21.42 -7.91
CA THR A 27 -6.12 20.75 -7.50
C THR A 27 -6.05 20.48 -6.00
N PHE A 28 -6.55 21.38 -5.15
CA PHE A 28 -6.74 21.11 -3.73
C PHE A 28 -7.74 19.95 -3.48
N VAL A 29 -8.89 19.98 -4.13
CA VAL A 29 -9.92 18.92 -4.01
C VAL A 29 -9.39 17.55 -4.49
N LEU A 30 -8.58 17.51 -5.55
CA LEU A 30 -7.89 16.29 -5.99
C LEU A 30 -6.77 15.84 -5.04
N ALA A 31 -6.12 16.78 -4.34
CA ALA A 31 -5.14 16.45 -3.29
C ALA A 31 -5.83 15.85 -2.04
N GLU A 32 -6.99 16.37 -1.66
CA GLU A 32 -7.82 15.86 -0.54
C GLU A 32 -8.61 14.59 -0.86
N MET A 33 -8.84 14.26 -2.14
CA MET A 33 -9.35 12.94 -2.56
C MET A 33 -8.25 11.87 -2.66
N LYS A 34 -6.98 12.27 -2.77
CA LYS A 34 -5.83 11.36 -2.87
C LYS A 34 -5.62 10.42 -1.66
N PRO A 35 -5.99 10.75 -0.40
CA PRO A 35 -5.97 9.82 0.73
C PRO A 35 -6.93 8.64 0.56
N TRP A 36 -8.01 8.80 -0.22
CA TRP A 36 -9.03 7.76 -0.45
C TRP A 36 -8.70 6.85 -1.63
N SER A 37 -7.81 7.30 -2.53
CA SER A 37 -7.21 6.48 -3.60
C SER A 37 -5.89 5.80 -3.16
N ARG A 38 -5.63 5.77 -1.84
CA ARG A 38 -4.62 4.90 -1.24
C ARG A 38 -4.90 3.45 -1.64
N LYS A 39 -3.85 2.70 -2.01
CA LYS A 39 -4.00 1.28 -2.37
C LYS A 39 -4.59 0.53 -1.16
N PRO A 40 -5.30 -0.60 -1.33
CA PRO A 40 -5.77 -1.39 -0.18
C PRO A 40 -4.63 -1.78 0.80
N ALA A 41 -3.39 -1.90 0.29
CA ALA A 41 -2.17 -2.01 1.09
C ALA A 41 -1.94 -0.83 2.06
N ASP A 42 -2.12 0.40 1.58
CA ASP A 42 -1.94 1.66 2.33
C ASP A 42 -3.11 1.94 3.29
N ALA A 43 -4.26 1.28 3.11
CA ALA A 43 -5.36 1.24 4.07
C ALA A 43 -5.13 0.26 5.23
N GLY A 44 -4.08 -0.57 5.16
CA GLY A 44 -3.74 -1.57 6.17
C GLY A 44 -4.75 -2.71 6.30
N LEU A 45 -5.50 -3.00 5.22
CA LEU A 45 -6.52 -4.05 5.18
C LEU A 45 -6.24 -5.03 4.03
N CYS A 46 -5.61 -6.15 4.38
CA CYS A 46 -5.21 -7.22 3.45
C CYS A 46 -5.68 -8.61 3.88
N GLN A 47 -6.68 -8.68 4.78
CA GLN A 47 -7.34 -9.91 5.25
C GLN A 47 -7.89 -10.78 4.10
N ASN A 48 -8.19 -10.18 2.93
CA ASN A 48 -8.70 -10.90 1.76
C ASN A 48 -7.59 -11.33 0.77
N ASN A 49 -6.31 -11.15 1.10
CA ASN A 49 -5.22 -11.54 0.19
C ASN A 49 -5.17 -13.07 0.02
N PRO A 50 -5.10 -13.58 -1.23
CA PRO A 50 -5.14 -15.01 -1.51
C PRO A 50 -3.92 -15.75 -0.93
N ALA A 51 -4.05 -17.06 -0.75
CA ALA A 51 -2.95 -17.91 -0.27
C ALA A 51 -1.69 -17.78 -1.15
N GLN A 52 -1.87 -17.69 -2.48
CA GLN A 52 -0.78 -17.49 -3.43
C GLN A 52 0.03 -16.21 -3.15
N TRP A 53 -0.63 -15.09 -2.87
CA TRP A 53 0.04 -13.82 -2.56
C TRP A 53 0.91 -13.93 -1.29
N ARG A 54 0.38 -14.59 -0.25
CA ARG A 54 1.12 -14.85 1.00
C ARG A 54 2.34 -15.73 0.75
N GLN A 55 2.18 -16.75 -0.08
CA GLN A 55 3.27 -17.65 -0.45
C GLN A 55 4.35 -16.95 -1.28
N THR A 56 3.98 -16.08 -2.23
CA THR A 56 4.94 -15.27 -3.01
C THR A 56 5.70 -14.30 -2.11
N ALA A 57 5.03 -13.59 -1.20
CA ALA A 57 5.69 -12.67 -0.26
C ALA A 57 6.73 -13.41 0.62
N LEU A 58 6.35 -14.59 1.14
CA LEU A 58 7.23 -15.44 1.92
C LEU A 58 8.42 -15.96 1.10
N GLN A 59 8.18 -16.48 -0.11
CA GLN A 59 9.24 -16.97 -1.01
C GLN A 59 10.23 -15.86 -1.37
N ASN A 60 9.75 -14.64 -1.65
CA ASN A 60 10.61 -13.49 -1.92
C ASN A 60 11.50 -13.14 -0.71
N LYS A 61 10.98 -13.24 0.52
CA LYS A 61 11.76 -12.98 1.74
C LYS A 61 12.85 -14.02 1.97
N THR A 62 12.58 -15.29 1.68
CA THR A 62 13.46 -16.42 2.01
C THR A 62 14.27 -16.93 0.81
N GLY A 63 14.26 -16.23 -0.33
CA GLY A 63 14.96 -16.68 -1.54
C GLY A 63 14.44 -18.00 -2.10
N GLY A 64 13.14 -18.30 -1.94
CA GLY A 64 12.50 -19.51 -2.43
C GLY A 64 12.70 -20.77 -1.56
N THR A 65 13.37 -20.67 -0.40
CA THR A 65 13.64 -21.83 0.48
C THR A 65 12.49 -22.23 1.42
N ALA A 66 11.47 -21.37 1.56
CA ALA A 66 10.34 -21.57 2.47
C ALA A 66 9.09 -22.07 1.76
N PHE A 67 8.40 -22.99 2.44
CA PHE A 67 7.15 -23.61 2.02
C PHE A 67 6.12 -23.39 3.13
N ALA A 68 5.06 -22.62 2.83
CA ALA A 68 3.96 -22.41 3.77
C ALA A 68 3.06 -23.65 3.86
N ILE A 69 2.51 -23.94 5.04
CA ILE A 69 1.44 -24.93 5.19
C ILE A 69 0.09 -24.18 5.11
N PRO A 70 -0.72 -24.36 4.05
CA PRO A 70 -1.90 -23.52 3.82
C PRO A 70 -2.95 -23.54 4.95
N SER A 71 -3.05 -24.65 5.68
CA SER A 71 -4.06 -24.86 6.74
C SER A 71 -3.81 -24.11 8.04
N GLY A 72 -2.62 -23.53 8.25
CA GLY A 72 -2.28 -22.82 9.49
C GLY A 72 -2.22 -21.29 9.37
N ALA A 73 -2.38 -20.74 8.17
CA ALA A 73 -2.20 -19.31 7.93
C ALA A 73 -3.47 -18.50 8.29
N ARG A 74 -3.38 -17.62 9.29
CA ARG A 74 -4.50 -16.84 9.85
C ARG A 74 -4.25 -15.33 9.79
N TRP A 75 -5.32 -14.56 9.68
CA TRP A 75 -5.25 -13.11 9.87
C TRP A 75 -5.23 -12.79 11.38
N ASP A 76 -4.38 -11.85 11.78
CA ASP A 76 -4.36 -11.26 13.10
C ASP A 76 -4.86 -9.81 13.01
N GLU A 77 -6.02 -9.57 13.63
CA GLU A 77 -6.69 -8.26 13.61
C GLU A 77 -5.99 -7.23 14.50
N GLU A 78 -5.29 -7.67 15.56
CA GLU A 78 -4.61 -6.78 16.51
C GLU A 78 -3.36 -6.18 15.86
N SER A 79 -2.48 -7.02 15.31
CA SER A 79 -1.27 -6.55 14.61
C SER A 79 -1.51 -6.14 13.15
N ARG A 80 -2.72 -6.37 12.61
CA ARG A 80 -3.10 -6.21 11.19
C ARG A 80 -2.13 -6.89 10.23
N ARG A 81 -1.80 -8.15 10.52
CA ARG A 81 -0.83 -8.95 9.74
C ARG A 81 -1.36 -10.35 9.48
N TRP A 82 -0.89 -10.94 8.39
CA TRP A 82 -1.02 -12.37 8.17
C TRP A 82 0.04 -13.12 8.97
N VAL A 83 -0.42 -14.02 9.84
CA VAL A 83 0.40 -15.00 10.55
C VAL A 83 0.45 -16.25 9.68
N VAL A 84 1.61 -16.55 9.08
CA VAL A 84 1.79 -17.63 8.10
C VAL A 84 2.82 -18.62 8.64
N PRO A 85 2.43 -19.85 9.04
CA PRO A 85 3.37 -20.89 9.40
C PRO A 85 4.03 -21.47 8.15
N PHE A 86 5.34 -21.68 8.24
CA PHE A 86 6.15 -22.21 7.15
C PHE A 86 7.25 -23.12 7.65
N ARG A 87 7.81 -23.89 6.72
CA ARG A 87 9.00 -24.71 6.91
C ARG A 87 10.04 -24.37 5.86
N THR A 88 11.31 -24.42 6.22
CA THR A 88 12.42 -24.27 5.28
C THR A 88 13.00 -25.64 4.93
N ARG A 89 13.72 -25.73 3.81
CA ARG A 89 14.26 -27.01 3.28
C ARG A 89 15.25 -27.70 4.24
N ASP A 90 15.87 -26.93 5.12
CA ASP A 90 16.86 -27.34 6.12
C ASP A 90 16.25 -27.82 7.46
N GLN A 91 14.94 -27.63 7.69
CA GLN A 91 14.27 -28.16 8.88
C GLN A 91 14.06 -29.68 8.80
N GLN A 92 14.40 -30.39 9.88
CA GLN A 92 14.23 -31.83 10.01
C GLN A 92 12.77 -32.24 10.27
N ALA A 93 12.42 -33.49 9.98
CA ALA A 93 11.10 -34.03 10.29
C ALA A 93 10.90 -34.12 11.81
N GLY A 94 10.09 -33.23 12.38
CA GLY A 94 9.88 -33.08 13.82
C GLY A 94 10.07 -31.64 14.32
N ASP A 95 10.83 -30.83 13.58
CA ASP A 95 11.04 -29.42 13.93
C ASP A 95 9.72 -28.61 13.90
N PRO A 96 9.51 -27.69 14.86
CA PRO A 96 8.34 -26.82 14.86
C PRO A 96 8.33 -25.91 13.64
N ASN A 97 7.13 -25.63 13.12
CA ASN A 97 6.95 -24.66 12.02
C ASN A 97 7.42 -23.28 12.47
N GLN A 98 8.21 -22.61 11.64
CA GLN A 98 8.50 -21.19 11.81
C GLN A 98 7.25 -20.36 11.49
N THR A 99 7.16 -19.16 12.05
CA THR A 99 6.03 -18.25 11.81
C THR A 99 6.52 -16.98 11.13
N ALA A 100 5.93 -16.65 9.99
CA ALA A 100 6.14 -15.39 9.30
C ALA A 100 4.96 -14.45 9.57
N LEU A 101 5.27 -13.17 9.81
CA LEU A 101 4.31 -12.08 9.88
C LEU A 101 4.41 -11.29 8.57
N ILE A 102 3.34 -11.28 7.78
CA ILE A 102 3.28 -10.58 6.49
C ILE A 102 2.34 -9.38 6.64
N ASP A 103 2.86 -8.17 6.42
CA ASP A 103 2.04 -6.96 6.41
C ASP A 103 1.38 -6.71 5.05
N CYS A 104 0.49 -5.72 4.96
CA CYS A 104 -0.27 -5.45 3.74
C CYS A 104 0.56 -4.89 2.57
N THR A 105 1.82 -4.51 2.78
CA THR A 105 2.75 -4.16 1.71
C THR A 105 3.43 -5.39 1.10
N GLY A 106 3.29 -6.56 1.75
CA GLY A 106 4.00 -7.80 1.40
C GLY A 106 5.37 -7.90 2.07
N ALA A 107 5.72 -7.00 2.99
CA ALA A 107 6.94 -7.12 3.77
C ALA A 107 6.76 -8.22 4.83
N VAL A 108 7.78 -9.07 4.93
CA VAL A 108 7.77 -10.26 5.80
C VAL A 108 8.77 -10.09 6.93
N THR A 109 8.28 -10.29 8.16
CA THR A 109 9.06 -10.37 9.38
C THR A 109 9.00 -11.80 9.90
N ILE A 110 10.15 -12.43 10.15
CA ILE A 110 10.24 -13.72 10.81
C ILE A 110 10.79 -13.44 12.21
N PRO A 111 10.00 -13.57 13.29
CA PRO A 111 10.50 -13.43 14.64
C PRO A 111 11.56 -14.49 14.89
N ASN A 112 12.75 -14.07 15.30
CA ASN A 112 13.88 -14.97 15.48
C ASN A 112 13.64 -15.82 16.73
N THR A 113 13.28 -17.09 16.58
CA THR A 113 13.20 -18.06 17.69
C THR A 113 14.62 -18.48 18.11
N ARG A 114 15.35 -17.55 18.72
CA ARG A 114 16.57 -17.79 19.51
C ARG A 114 16.33 -17.25 20.92
N GLY A 115 16.07 -18.14 21.86
CA GLY A 115 15.76 -17.82 23.25
C GLY A 115 15.20 -19.05 23.97
N GLY A 116 16.12 -19.94 24.37
CA GLY A 116 15.86 -21.27 24.91
C GLY A 116 17.13 -22.09 24.82
#